data_AF-A0AAD9JY52-F1
#
_entry.id   AF-A0AAD9JY52-F1
#
_cell.length_a   1.000
_cell.length_b   1.000
_cell.length_c   1.000
_cell.angle_alpha   90.00
_cell.angle_beta   90.00
_cell.angle_gamma   90.00
#
_symmetry.space_group_name_H-M   'P 1'
#
loop_
_entity.id
_entity.type
_entity.pdbx_description
1 polymer ?
#
loop_
_entity_poly.entity_id
_entity_poly.type
_entity_poly.pdbx_seq_one_letter_code
_entity_poly.pdbx_strand_id
1 'polypeptide(L)'
;MTGYVMFRKDRLGRRGGGVILYIKESIQAYEIKLEKEAECEEAVWCNIVTGHSTLTVGLVYRSPNISMEECISECSRYASRFMVYISIVLMCYTNPAH
;
A
#
# COMPACT_ATOMS: atom_id res chain seq x y z
N MET A 1 -8.56 -12.83 -8.34
CA MET A 1 -9.95 -12.62 -8.79
C MET A 1 -9.91 -12.51 -10.31
N THR A 2 -10.80 -13.17 -11.05
CA THR A 2 -10.75 -13.16 -12.53
C THR A 2 -10.85 -11.73 -13.06
N GLY A 3 -9.96 -11.33 -13.97
CA GLY A 3 -9.92 -9.98 -14.55
C GLY A 3 -9.14 -8.95 -13.73
N TYR A 4 -8.36 -9.39 -12.73
CA TYR A 4 -7.57 -8.52 -11.86
C TYR A 4 -6.17 -9.07 -11.60
N VAL A 5 -5.17 -8.20 -11.71
CA VAL A 5 -3.82 -8.39 -11.19
C VAL A 5 -3.83 -8.10 -9.69
N MET A 6 -3.09 -8.91 -8.93
CA MET A 6 -3.02 -8.84 -7.48
C MET A 6 -1.61 -8.46 -7.02
N PHE A 7 -1.51 -7.37 -6.26
CA PHE A 7 -0.31 -7.01 -5.48
C PHE A 7 -0.60 -7.27 -4.01
N ARG A 8 0.26 -8.04 -3.33
CA ARG A 8 -0.03 -8.52 -1.98
C ARG A 8 1.24 -8.52 -1.14
N LYS A 9 1.13 -8.01 0.09
CA LYS A 9 2.16 -8.14 1.12
C LYS A 9 1.53 -8.76 2.36
N ASP A 10 1.94 -9.99 2.65
CA ASP A 10 1.55 -10.69 3.86
C ASP A 10 2.36 -10.20 5.05
N ARG A 11 1.72 -10.13 6.21
CA ARG A 11 2.41 -9.81 7.45
C ARG A 11 3.28 -10.98 7.89
N LEU A 12 4.54 -10.69 8.20
CA LEU A 12 5.47 -11.70 8.70
C LEU A 12 5.24 -11.95 10.21
N GLY A 13 5.44 -13.19 10.65
CA GLY A 13 5.51 -13.53 12.08
C GLY A 13 4.18 -13.64 12.85
N ARG A 14 3.02 -13.39 12.22
CA ARG A 14 1.71 -13.66 12.85
C ARG A 14 0.62 -14.08 11.87
N ARG A 15 -0.42 -14.71 12.41
CA ARG A 15 -1.60 -15.14 11.64
C ARG A 15 -2.58 -13.97 11.49
N GLY A 16 -2.98 -13.68 10.26
CA GLY A 16 -3.91 -12.61 9.93
C GLY A 16 -3.24 -11.23 9.75
N GLY A 17 -3.87 -10.40 8.93
CA GLY A 17 -3.33 -9.10 8.48
C GLY A 17 -2.73 -9.18 7.08
N GLY A 18 -1.90 -8.20 6.74
CA GLY A 18 -1.42 -8.00 5.38
C GLY A 18 -2.34 -7.11 4.55
N VAL A 19 -1.82 -6.67 3.40
CA VAL A 19 -2.54 -5.82 2.46
C VAL A 19 -2.60 -6.47 1.09
N ILE A 20 -3.69 -6.19 0.38
CA ILE A 20 -3.94 -6.66 -0.97
C ILE A 20 -4.51 -5.52 -1.80
N LEU A 21 -3.92 -5.30 -2.97
CA LEU A 21 -4.37 -4.34 -3.97
C LEU A 21 -4.72 -5.11 -5.25
N TYR A 22 -5.98 -5.01 -5.66
CA TYR A 22 -6.45 -5.54 -6.93
C TYR A 22 -6.56 -4.42 -7.97
N ILE A 23 -5.95 -4.64 -9.12
CA ILE A 23 -6.02 -3.74 -10.28
C ILE A 23 -6.61 -4.50 -11.45
N LYS A 24 -7.55 -3.91 -12.19
CA LYS A 24 -8.11 -4.57 -13.38
C LYS A 24 -7.00 -4.91 -14.37
N GLU A 25 -7.05 -6.10 -14.97
CA GLU A 25 -6.07 -6.54 -15.98
C GLU A 25 -5.99 -5.63 -17.21
N SER A 26 -7.08 -4.90 -17.51
CA SER A 26 -7.11 -3.88 -18.56
C SER A 26 -6.27 -2.63 -18.25
N ILE A 27 -5.76 -2.50 -17.02
CA ILE A 27 -4.91 -1.41 -16.57
C ILE A 27 -3.48 -1.94 -16.48
N GLN A 28 -2.57 -1.32 -17.22
CA GLN A 28 -1.16 -1.66 -17.15
C GLN A 28 -0.58 -1.16 -15.83
N ALA A 29 -0.21 -2.10 -14.96
CA ALA A 29 0.36 -1.81 -13.65
C ALA A 29 1.53 -2.72 -13.28
N TYR A 30 2.49 -2.19 -12.55
CA TYR A 30 3.70 -2.90 -12.13
C TYR A 30 3.97 -2.69 -10.64
N GLU A 31 4.30 -3.77 -9.94
CA GLU A 31 4.67 -3.70 -8.53
C GLU A 31 5.97 -2.90 -8.35
N ILE A 32 6.00 -2.05 -7.33
CA ILE A 32 7.22 -1.41 -6.86
C ILE A 32 7.65 -2.16 -5.60
N LYS A 33 8.78 -2.87 -5.70
CA LYS A 33 9.36 -3.56 -4.55
C LYS A 33 10.08 -2.54 -3.68
N LEU A 34 9.57 -2.37 -2.46
CA LEU A 34 10.25 -1.59 -1.44
C LEU A 34 11.48 -2.37 -0.96
N GLU A 35 12.61 -1.69 -0.80
CA GLU A 35 13.71 -2.22 -0.01
C GLU A 35 13.25 -2.39 1.45
N LYS A 36 13.93 -3.30 2.18
CA LYS A 36 13.53 -3.74 3.54
C LYS A 36 13.32 -2.60 4.55
N GLU A 37 13.85 -1.41 4.29
CA GLU A 37 13.83 -0.23 5.16
C GLU A 37 12.50 0.55 5.17
N ALA A 38 11.54 0.20 4.32
CA ALA A 38 10.17 0.71 4.48
C ALA A 38 9.51 -0.05 5.63
N GLU A 39 9.68 0.46 6.86
CA GLU A 39 9.17 -0.09 8.14
C GLU A 39 7.65 -0.30 8.19
N CYS A 40 6.92 0.11 7.15
CA CYS A 40 5.54 -0.29 6.99
C CYS A 40 5.45 -1.76 6.53
N GLU A 41 5.34 -2.66 7.52
CA GLU A 41 5.18 -4.10 7.31
C GLU A 41 3.99 -4.44 6.39
N GLU A 42 2.96 -3.60 6.36
CA GLU A 42 1.70 -3.83 5.64
C GLU A 42 1.44 -2.72 4.60
N ALA A 43 2.33 -2.65 3.62
CA ALA A 43 2.23 -1.72 2.49
C ALA A 43 2.53 -2.41 1.14
N VAL A 44 1.74 -2.08 0.11
CA VAL A 44 2.03 -2.43 -1.29
C VAL A 44 2.02 -1.17 -2.14
N TRP A 45 2.92 -1.13 -3.12
CA TRP A 45 3.05 0.00 -4.04
C TRP A 45 3.09 -0.52 -5.47
N CYS A 46 2.47 0.22 -6.39
CA CYS A 46 2.53 -0.08 -7.80
C CYS A 46 2.54 1.20 -8.64
N ASN A 47 3.13 1.13 -9.83
CA ASN A 47 2.94 2.15 -10.85
C ASN A 47 1.83 1.74 -11.80
N ILE A 48 0.87 2.63 -12.01
CA ILE A 48 -0.14 2.53 -13.06
C ILE A 48 0.33 3.40 -14.24
N VAL A 49 0.36 2.83 -15.45
CA VAL A 49 0.71 3.57 -16.66
C VAL A 49 -0.53 4.30 -17.18
N THR A 50 -0.42 5.62 -17.38
CA THR A 50 -1.49 6.49 -17.86
C THR A 50 -1.01 7.31 -19.05
N GLY A 51 -1.14 6.77 -20.26
CA GLY A 51 -0.67 7.44 -21.48
C GLY A 51 0.85 7.64 -21.45
N HIS A 52 1.29 8.90 -21.31
CA HIS A 52 2.71 9.28 -21.27
C HIS A 52 3.27 9.45 -19.85
N SER A 53 2.47 9.18 -18.82
CA SER A 53 2.88 9.31 -17.43
C SER A 53 2.64 8.02 -16.64
N THR A 54 3.18 7.98 -15.43
CA THR A 54 2.94 6.92 -14.46
C THR A 54 2.39 7.52 -13.18
N LEU A 55 1.32 6.93 -12.66
CA LEU A 55 0.75 7.23 -11.36
C LEU A 55 1.23 6.18 -10.36
N THR A 56 1.96 6.60 -9.33
CA THR A 56 2.30 5.72 -8.22
C THR A 56 1.12 5.60 -7.25
N VAL A 57 0.72 4.39 -6.93
CA VAL A 57 -0.35 4.11 -5.95
C VAL A 57 0.24 3.31 -4.81
N GLY A 58 0.06 3.81 -3.59
CA GLY A 58 0.41 3.13 -2.35
C GLY A 58 -0.84 2.74 -1.59
N LEU A 59 -0.90 1.48 -1.16
CA LEU A 59 -1.87 1.01 -0.19
C LEU A 59 -1.13 0.69 1.09
N VAL A 60 -1.51 1.35 2.17
CA VAL A 60 -0.87 1.21 3.48
C VAL A 60 -1.93 0.91 4.53
N TYR A 61 -1.70 -0.16 5.29
CA TYR A 61 -2.46 -0.41 6.50
C TYR A 61 -1.74 0.24 7.69
N ARG A 62 -2.45 1.11 8.41
CA ARG A 62 -1.94 1.68 9.65
C ARG A 62 -2.26 0.77 10.83
N SER A 63 -1.22 0.25 11.47
CA SER A 63 -1.36 -0.45 12.76
C SER A 63 -1.99 0.48 13.81
N PRO A 64 -2.92 0.02 14.65
CA PRO A 64 -3.52 0.84 15.71
C PRO A 64 -2.48 1.39 16.69
N ASN A 65 -1.32 0.73 16.81
CA ASN A 65 -0.21 1.12 17.69
C ASN A 65 0.69 2.22 17.09
N ILE A 66 0.50 2.59 15.83
CA ILE A 66 1.28 3.63 15.14
C ILE A 66 0.40 4.87 15.01
N SER A 67 0.94 6.04 15.36
CA SER A 67 0.21 7.30 15.23
C SER A 67 -0.14 7.60 13.76
N MET A 68 -1.17 8.41 13.52
CA MET A 68 -1.51 8.78 12.15
C MET A 68 -0.39 9.60 11.51
N GLU A 69 0.22 10.48 12.29
CA GLU A 69 1.32 11.36 11.89
C GLU A 69 2.56 10.55 11.49
N GLU A 70 2.93 9.54 12.28
CA GLU A 70 4.05 8.64 11.98
C GLU A 70 3.79 7.84 10.69
N CYS A 71 2.57 7.30 10.54
CA CYS A 71 2.17 6.60 9.33
C CYS A 71 2.21 7.50 8.08
N ILE A 72 1.71 8.73 8.19
CA ILE A 72 1.71 9.72 7.09
C ILE A 72 3.14 10.15 6.76
N SER A 73 3.99 10.37 7.78
CA SER A 73 5.40 10.75 7.59
C SER A 73 6.15 9.69 6.79
N GLU A 74 5.97 8.41 7.14
CA GLU A 74 6.60 7.30 6.42
C GLU A 74 6.08 7.16 4.98
N CYS A 75 4.76 7.26 4.80
CA CYS A 75 4.17 7.27 3.46
C CYS A 75 4.72 8.43 2.63
N SER A 76 4.82 9.64 3.21
CA SER A 76 5.29 10.84 2.53
C SER A 76 6.77 10.77 2.19
N ARG A 77 7.60 10.24 3.10
CA ARG A 77 9.04 10.01 2.88
C ARG A 77 9.25 9.10 1.69
N TYR A 78 8.51 7.99 1.62
CA TYR A 78 8.59 7.09 0.49
C TYR A 78 8.08 7.75 -0.79
N ALA A 79 6.92 8.38 -0.70
CA ALA A 79 6.23 8.92 -1.84
C ALA A 79 6.93 10.16 -2.45
N SER A 80 7.76 10.87 -1.67
CA SER A 80 8.64 11.94 -2.13
C SER A 80 9.62 11.52 -3.24
N ARG A 81 9.86 10.21 -3.40
CA ARG A 81 10.70 9.65 -4.46
C ARG A 81 9.98 9.61 -5.83
N PHE A 82 8.70 9.96 -5.88
CA PHE A 82 7.85 9.91 -7.06
C PHE A 82 7.25 11.29 -7.37
N MET A 83 7.17 11.65 -8.66
CA MET A 83 6.64 12.94 -9.10
C MET A 83 5.14 13.13 -8.82
N VAL A 84 4.35 12.03 -8.87
CA VAL A 84 2.91 12.03 -8.60
C VAL A 84 2.54 10.71 -7.93
N TYR A 85 1.85 10.79 -6.80
CA TYR A 85 1.38 9.60 -6.08
C TYR A 85 0.03 9.79 -5.40
N ILE A 86 -0.66 8.68 -5.16
CA ILE A 86 -1.83 8.60 -4.29
C ILE A 86 -1.54 7.54 -3.21
N SER A 87 -1.62 7.96 -1.95
CA SER A 87 -1.51 7.07 -0.79
C SER A 87 -2.88 6.85 -0.18
N ILE A 88 -3.35 5.60 -0.19
CA ILE A 88 -4.57 5.19 0.47
C ILE A 88 -4.18 4.56 1.81
N VAL A 89 -4.48 5.27 2.90
CA VAL A 89 -4.25 4.77 4.26
C VAL A 89 -5.55 4.18 4.78
N LEU A 90 -5.57 2.87 4.99
CA LEU A 90 -6.71 2.18 5.58
C LEU A 90 -6.55 2.12 7.11
N MET A 91 -7.61 2.50 7.81
CA MET A 91 -7.76 2.31 9.26
C MET A 91 -8.80 1.22 9.50
N CYS A 92 -8.41 0.13 10.15
CA CYS A 92 -9.38 -0.77 10.75
C CYS A 92 -9.80 -0.22 12.12
N TYR A 93 -11.06 0.18 12.25
CA TYR A 93 -11.72 0.26 13.55
C TYR A 93 -12.10 -1.16 13.96
N THR A 94 -11.32 -1.76 14.86
CA THR A 94 -11.83 -2.89 15.63
C THR A 94 -12.87 -2.31 16.58
N ASN A 95 -14.14 -2.59 16.33
CA ASN A 95 -15.19 -2.36 17.32
C ASN A 95 -14.76 -3.09 18.60
N PRO A 96 -14.54 -2.40 19.75
CA PRO A 96 -14.28 -3.11 20.98
C PRO A 96 -15.51 -3.98 21.25
N ALA A 97 -15.35 -5.29 21.15
CA ALA A 97 -16.40 -6.23 21.51
C ALA A 97 -16.80 -5.92 22.96
N HIS A 98 -18.09 -5.63 23.15
CA HIS A 98 -18.74 -5.65 24.45
C HIS A 98 -18.70 -7.06 25.04
#